data_AF-A0A966SVY5-F1
#
_entry.id   AF-A0A966SVY5-F1
#
_cell.length_a   1.000
_cell.length_b   1.000
_cell.length_c   1.000
_cell.angle_alpha   90.00
_cell.angle_beta   90.00
_cell.angle_gamma   90.00
#
_symmetry.space_group_name_H-M   'P 1'
#
loop_
_entity.id
_entity.type
_entity.pdbx_description
1 polymer ?
#
loop_
_entity_poly.entity_id
_entity_poly.type
_entity_poly.pdbx_seq_one_letter_code
_entity_poly.pdbx_strand_id
1 'polypeptide(L)'
;MTPVRWGRTTMTVLTTPKVDLERFREQGYLVVEGIFDPVADLDPVVAEYSALLDTLSDEWVANGTIKRDYRELPFAERLAGVLNEAGPSGFQPFDISLPFNGVTEETRIHLGSQVFGLLRNERLLNVVEQFIGPEILSNPIQHVRIKPPSRLLGKEFRNTLVGQTDWHQDQGVALPEVDETEMLTCWMPVFDATEENGCLCVVPGSHTNGLATHCPGTTDARKALHIPDEIRGDYYLPVP
;
A
#
# COMPACT_ATOMS: atom_id res chain seq x y z
N MET A 1 -2.18 -49.39 -7.96
CA MET A 1 -1.90 -47.96 -7.74
C MET A 1 -1.57 -47.34 -9.09
N THR A 2 -2.49 -46.55 -9.64
CA THR A 2 -2.33 -45.90 -10.95
C THR A 2 -1.59 -44.59 -10.74
N PRO A 3 -0.54 -44.25 -11.52
CA PRO A 3 0.17 -42.99 -11.34
C PRO A 3 -0.74 -41.84 -11.79
N VAL A 4 -0.95 -40.88 -10.90
CA VAL A 4 -1.60 -39.60 -11.23
C VAL A 4 -0.70 -38.87 -12.21
N ARG A 5 -1.17 -38.69 -13.45
CA ARG A 5 -0.53 -37.80 -14.43
C ARG A 5 -0.91 -36.37 -14.06
N TRP A 6 0.05 -35.62 -13.52
CA TRP A 6 -0.05 -34.18 -13.43
C TRP A 6 -0.11 -33.63 -14.87
N GLY A 7 -1.26 -33.03 -15.21
CA GLY A 7 -1.44 -32.36 -16.48
C GLY A 7 -0.36 -31.29 -16.63
N ARG A 8 0.29 -31.25 -17.79
CA ARG A 8 1.14 -30.12 -18.18
C ARG A 8 0.22 -28.91 -18.30
N THR A 9 0.20 -28.05 -17.29
CA THR A 9 -0.28 -26.68 -17.45
C THR A 9 0.58 -26.06 -18.54
N THR A 10 -0.03 -25.68 -19.66
CA THR A 10 0.60 -24.82 -20.65
C THR A 10 1.04 -23.55 -19.95
N MET A 11 2.34 -23.44 -19.66
CA MET A 11 2.96 -22.16 -19.31
C MET A 11 2.80 -21.26 -20.53
N THR A 12 1.83 -20.36 -20.48
CA THR A 12 1.87 -19.16 -21.31
C THR A 12 3.14 -18.44 -20.88
N VAL A 13 4.17 -18.47 -21.72
CA VAL A 13 5.37 -17.64 -21.51
C VAL A 13 4.91 -16.20 -21.71
N LEU A 14 4.46 -15.57 -20.62
CA LEU A 14 4.35 -14.13 -20.56
C LEU A 14 5.78 -13.62 -20.71
N THR A 15 6.07 -12.93 -21.81
CA THR A 15 7.35 -12.22 -21.93
C THR A 15 7.38 -11.16 -20.85
N THR A 16 8.11 -11.42 -19.76
CA THR A 16 8.31 -10.47 -18.68
C THR A 16 8.84 -9.15 -19.25
N PRO A 17 8.24 -8.00 -18.90
CA PRO A 17 8.79 -6.71 -19.27
C PRO A 17 10.24 -6.62 -18.79
N LYS A 18 11.16 -6.26 -19.70
CA LYS A 18 12.52 -5.91 -19.30
C LYS A 18 12.50 -4.56 -18.62
N VAL A 19 13.06 -4.48 -17.43
CA VAL A 19 13.19 -3.22 -16.68
C VAL A 19 14.48 -2.49 -17.01
N ASP A 20 14.44 -1.16 -16.96
CA ASP A 20 15.62 -0.30 -17.12
C ASP A 20 16.32 -0.12 -15.76
N LEU A 21 17.26 -1.03 -15.47
CA LEU A 21 18.01 -1.02 -14.22
C LEU A 21 18.97 0.17 -14.12
N GLU A 22 19.45 0.72 -15.24
CA GLU A 22 20.33 1.89 -15.23
C GLU A 22 19.53 3.11 -14.79
N ARG A 23 18.37 3.33 -15.40
CA ARG A 23 17.45 4.41 -14.98
C ARG A 23 17.03 4.26 -13.51
N PHE A 24 16.72 3.05 -13.05
CA PHE A 24 16.38 2.84 -11.64
C PHE A 24 17.53 3.24 -10.71
N ARG A 25 18.76 2.83 -11.02
CA ARG A 25 19.95 3.18 -10.23
C ARG A 25 20.23 4.68 -10.21
N GLU A 26 20.01 5.36 -11.33
CA GLU A 26 20.21 6.82 -11.44
C GLU A 26 19.11 7.62 -10.74
N GLN A 27 17.84 7.22 -10.90
CA GLN A 27 16.69 8.01 -10.47
C GLN A 27 16.17 7.61 -9.08
N GLY A 28 16.46 6.39 -8.61
CA GLY A 28 15.97 5.85 -7.35
C GLY A 28 14.53 5.31 -7.40
N TYR A 29 13.90 5.34 -8.57
CA TYR A 29 12.56 4.78 -8.82
C TYR A 29 12.42 4.38 -10.29
N LEU A 30 11.47 3.50 -10.58
CA LEU A 30 11.09 3.13 -11.93
C LEU A 30 9.58 2.83 -11.99
N VAL A 31 8.90 3.39 -12.99
CA VAL A 31 7.51 3.05 -13.30
C VAL A 31 7.51 1.94 -14.34
N VAL A 32 6.79 0.85 -14.04
CA VAL A 32 6.60 -0.27 -14.97
C VAL A 32 5.11 -0.48 -15.18
N GLU A 33 4.63 -0.09 -16.36
CA GLU A 33 3.21 -0.17 -16.71
C GLU A 33 2.83 -1.57 -17.19
N GLY A 34 1.54 -1.90 -17.09
CA GLY A 34 0.97 -3.12 -17.68
C GLY A 34 1.36 -4.42 -16.99
N ILE A 35 1.74 -4.36 -15.70
CA ILE A 35 2.04 -5.57 -14.90
C ILE A 35 0.78 -6.34 -14.54
N PHE A 36 -0.28 -5.64 -14.16
CA PHE A 36 -1.53 -6.24 -13.73
C PHE A 36 -2.59 -6.14 -14.81
N ASP A 37 -3.38 -7.20 -14.95
CA ASP A 37 -4.64 -7.16 -15.67
C ASP A 37 -5.71 -6.58 -14.74
N PRO A 38 -6.37 -5.47 -15.10
CA PRO A 38 -7.35 -4.83 -14.22
C PRO A 38 -8.48 -5.77 -13.78
N VAL A 39 -8.93 -6.66 -14.66
CA VAL A 39 -10.07 -7.53 -14.39
C VAL A 39 -9.64 -8.81 -13.68
N ALA A 40 -8.54 -9.42 -14.10
CA ALA A 40 -8.11 -10.70 -13.55
C ALA A 40 -7.32 -10.56 -12.25
N ASP A 41 -6.60 -9.45 -12.04
CA ASP A 41 -5.76 -9.26 -10.85
C ASP A 41 -6.31 -8.21 -9.87
N LEU A 42 -6.85 -7.09 -10.36
CA LEU A 42 -7.24 -5.96 -9.49
C LEU A 42 -8.70 -6.02 -9.03
N ASP A 43 -9.65 -6.31 -9.91
CA ASP A 43 -11.08 -6.44 -9.56
C ASP A 43 -11.34 -7.44 -8.40
N PRO A 44 -10.65 -8.60 -8.30
CA PRO A 44 -10.81 -9.50 -7.16
C PRO A 44 -10.39 -8.86 -5.84
N VAL A 45 -9.34 -8.03 -5.83
CA VAL A 45 -8.90 -7.29 -4.63
C VAL A 45 -9.95 -6.25 -4.25
N VAL A 46 -10.50 -5.52 -5.23
CA VAL A 46 -11.59 -4.56 -5.00
C VAL A 46 -12.83 -5.25 -4.42
N ALA A 47 -13.20 -6.42 -4.97
CA ALA A 47 -14.33 -7.21 -4.48
C ALA A 47 -14.09 -7.72 -3.05
N GLU A 48 -12.87 -8.16 -2.73
CA GLU A 48 -12.49 -8.60 -1.38
C GLU A 48 -12.62 -7.46 -0.37
N TYR A 49 -12.12 -6.26 -0.70
CA TYR A 49 -12.26 -5.08 0.16
C TYR A 49 -13.70 -4.58 0.29
N SER A 50 -14.51 -4.73 -0.76
CA SER A 50 -15.95 -4.43 -0.71
C SER A 50 -16.69 -5.36 0.24
N ALA A 51 -16.40 -6.67 0.18
CA ALA A 51 -16.98 -7.67 1.07
C ALA A 51 -16.49 -7.51 2.53
N LEU A 52 -15.24 -7.12 2.72
CA LEU A 52 -14.70 -6.77 4.04
C LEU A 52 -15.45 -5.57 4.63
N LEU A 53 -15.64 -4.50 3.85
CA LEU A 53 -16.41 -3.34 4.27
C LEU A 53 -17.85 -3.69 4.62
N ASP A 54 -18.49 -4.59 3.85
CA ASP A 54 -19.82 -5.12 4.18
C ASP A 54 -19.86 -5.78 5.56
N THR A 55 -18.93 -6.70 5.79
CA THR A 55 -18.87 -7.47 7.04
C THR A 55 -18.63 -6.56 8.24
N LEU A 56 -17.67 -5.65 8.13
CA LEU A 56 -17.36 -4.69 9.20
C LEU A 56 -18.51 -3.72 9.44
N SER A 57 -19.18 -3.25 8.39
CA SER A 57 -20.34 -2.38 8.53
C SER A 57 -21.48 -3.07 9.28
N ASP A 58 -21.80 -4.32 8.94
CA ASP A 58 -22.85 -5.09 9.62
C ASP A 58 -22.54 -5.29 11.10
N GLU A 59 -21.31 -5.66 11.41
CA GLU A 59 -20.85 -5.83 12.78
C GLU A 59 -20.94 -4.52 13.58
N TRP A 60 -20.46 -3.42 12.99
CA TRP A 60 -20.42 -2.11 13.62
C TRP A 60 -21.80 -1.45 13.77
N VAL A 61 -22.74 -1.75 12.87
CA VAL A 61 -24.14 -1.37 13.08
C VAL A 61 -24.74 -2.20 14.23
N ALA A 62 -24.51 -3.51 14.23
CA ALA A 62 -25.08 -4.41 15.23
C ALA A 62 -24.61 -4.08 16.66
N ASN A 63 -23.36 -3.64 16.82
CA ASN A 63 -22.79 -3.26 18.12
C ASN A 63 -22.90 -1.75 18.44
N GLY A 64 -23.45 -0.94 17.53
CA GLY A 64 -23.66 0.49 17.71
C GLY A 64 -22.42 1.37 17.54
N THR A 65 -21.32 0.85 16.98
CA THR A 65 -20.12 1.64 16.63
C THR A 65 -20.42 2.65 15.52
N ILE A 66 -21.23 2.28 14.53
CA ILE A 66 -21.72 3.18 13.47
C ILE A 66 -23.25 3.17 13.42
N LYS A 67 -23.88 4.26 12.99
CA LYS A 67 -25.35 4.35 12.95
C LYS A 67 -25.98 3.62 11.76
N ARG A 68 -25.26 3.49 10.65
CA ARG A 68 -25.73 2.89 9.40
C ARG A 68 -24.56 2.37 8.55
N ASP A 69 -24.88 1.57 7.53
CA ASP A 69 -23.90 0.86 6.70
C ASP A 69 -23.44 1.62 5.43
N TYR A 70 -24.14 2.70 5.07
CA TYR A 70 -23.89 3.54 3.91
C TYR A 70 -23.89 2.79 2.56
N ARG A 71 -24.59 1.65 2.46
CA ARG A 71 -24.59 0.78 1.25
C ARG A 71 -25.17 1.42 0.00
N GLU A 72 -25.92 2.51 0.14
CA GLU A 72 -26.43 3.29 -0.97
C GLU A 72 -25.35 4.13 -1.69
N LEU A 73 -24.18 4.30 -1.06
CA LEU A 73 -23.09 5.13 -1.58
C LEU A 73 -22.03 4.31 -2.34
N PRO A 74 -21.29 4.93 -3.27
CA PRO A 74 -20.11 4.29 -3.85
C PRO A 74 -19.05 3.99 -2.79
N PHE A 75 -18.13 3.06 -3.11
CA PHE A 75 -17.19 2.49 -2.13
C PHE A 75 -16.40 3.55 -1.34
N ALA A 76 -15.84 4.56 -2.02
CA ALA A 76 -15.02 5.58 -1.37
C ALA A 76 -15.83 6.45 -0.39
N GLU A 77 -17.02 6.91 -0.80
CA GLU A 77 -17.96 7.66 0.04
C GLU A 77 -18.46 6.83 1.22
N ARG A 78 -18.75 5.56 0.97
CA ARG A 78 -19.18 4.60 1.98
C ARG A 78 -18.11 4.40 3.04
N LEU A 79 -16.88 4.10 2.62
CA LEU A 79 -15.75 3.93 3.52
C LEU A 79 -15.50 5.20 4.33
N ALA A 80 -15.55 6.38 3.71
CA ALA A 80 -15.43 7.64 4.44
C ALA A 80 -16.52 7.83 5.51
N GLY A 81 -17.78 7.52 5.18
CA GLY A 81 -18.89 7.55 6.13
C GLY A 81 -18.68 6.62 7.32
N VAL A 82 -18.30 5.36 7.05
CA VAL A 82 -18.01 4.36 8.08
C VAL A 82 -16.84 4.79 8.96
N LEU A 83 -15.73 5.26 8.38
CA LEU A 83 -14.57 5.71 9.13
C LEU A 83 -14.91 6.91 10.02
N ASN A 84 -15.62 7.92 9.52
CA ASN A 84 -16.01 9.09 10.30
C ASN A 84 -16.81 8.76 11.58
N GLU A 85 -17.57 7.66 11.58
CA GLU A 85 -18.27 7.20 12.78
C GLU A 85 -17.40 6.28 13.65
N ALA A 86 -16.66 5.35 13.05
CA ALA A 86 -15.80 4.40 13.77
C ALA A 86 -14.53 5.03 14.37
N GLY A 87 -14.13 6.21 13.89
CA GLY A 87 -12.93 6.93 14.29
C GLY A 87 -11.63 6.42 13.63
N PRO A 88 -10.48 7.07 13.91
CA PRO A 88 -9.20 6.80 13.22
C PRO A 88 -8.72 5.34 13.29
N SER A 89 -9.00 4.63 14.38
CA SER A 89 -8.64 3.21 14.55
C SER A 89 -9.52 2.26 13.73
N GLY A 90 -10.66 2.74 13.21
CA GLY A 90 -11.56 1.97 12.35
C GLY A 90 -10.92 1.55 11.02
N PHE A 91 -9.77 2.11 10.65
CA PHE A 91 -9.03 1.69 9.46
C PHE A 91 -8.22 0.40 9.68
N GLN A 92 -7.77 0.10 10.90
CA GLN A 92 -6.87 -1.03 11.19
C GLN A 92 -7.34 -2.38 10.60
N PRO A 93 -8.63 -2.74 10.62
CA PRO A 93 -9.10 -4.00 10.04
C PRO A 93 -8.93 -4.13 8.51
N PHE A 94 -8.68 -3.02 7.80
CA PHE A 94 -8.45 -2.99 6.35
C PHE A 94 -6.96 -3.11 6.00
N ASP A 95 -6.06 -2.89 6.96
CA ASP A 95 -4.62 -2.98 6.70
C ASP A 95 -4.16 -4.44 6.76
N ILE A 96 -3.15 -4.77 5.95
CA ILE A 96 -2.53 -6.09 5.86
C ILE A 96 -1.35 -6.26 6.82
N SER A 97 -1.14 -5.28 7.70
CA SER A 97 -0.11 -5.27 8.71
C SER A 97 -0.66 -4.87 10.06
N LEU A 98 -0.01 -5.38 11.11
CA LEU A 98 -0.28 -5.00 12.48
C LEU A 98 0.32 -3.62 12.78
N PRO A 99 -0.25 -2.87 13.74
CA PRO A 99 0.32 -1.61 14.18
C PRO A 99 1.69 -1.85 14.83
N PHE A 100 2.57 -0.83 14.77
CA PHE A 100 3.93 -0.90 15.34
C PHE A 100 3.97 -1.15 16.85
N ASN A 101 2.90 -0.83 17.58
CA ASN A 101 2.81 -1.03 19.03
C ASN A 101 1.37 -1.34 19.43
N GLY A 102 1.21 -1.77 20.69
CA GLY A 102 -0.11 -2.03 21.27
C GLY A 102 -0.87 -3.20 20.65
N VAL A 103 -0.16 -4.12 19.97
CA VAL A 103 -0.76 -5.34 19.41
C VAL A 103 -1.25 -6.24 20.55
N THR A 104 -2.50 -6.67 20.44
CA THR A 104 -3.17 -7.66 21.30
C THR A 104 -3.76 -8.78 20.45
N GLU A 105 -4.28 -9.83 21.09
CA GLU A 105 -4.95 -10.95 20.41
C GLU A 105 -6.22 -10.51 19.64
N GLU A 106 -6.82 -9.38 20.03
CA GLU A 106 -8.00 -8.80 19.39
C GLU A 106 -7.65 -7.82 18.26
N THR A 107 -6.36 -7.54 18.05
CA THR A 107 -5.93 -6.60 17.01
C THR A 107 -6.20 -7.18 15.63
N ARG A 108 -7.03 -6.49 14.85
CA ARG A 108 -7.43 -6.94 13.51
C ARG A 108 -6.36 -6.65 12.48
N ILE A 109 -6.29 -7.54 11.50
CA ILE A 109 -5.44 -7.49 10.31
C ILE A 109 -6.20 -8.17 9.18
N HIS A 110 -6.13 -7.61 7.98
CA HIS A 110 -6.72 -8.21 6.78
C HIS A 110 -5.77 -9.26 6.21
N LEU A 111 -6.21 -10.51 6.16
CA LEU A 111 -5.44 -11.65 5.64
C LEU A 111 -6.13 -12.25 4.41
N GLY A 112 -6.65 -11.37 3.55
CA GLY A 112 -7.40 -11.74 2.37
C GLY A 112 -6.55 -12.47 1.31
N SER A 113 -7.15 -13.51 0.73
CA SER A 113 -6.52 -14.34 -0.29
C SER A 113 -6.23 -13.59 -1.58
N GLN A 114 -7.05 -12.59 -1.94
CA GLN A 114 -6.87 -11.83 -3.18
C GLN A 114 -5.68 -10.88 -3.06
N VAL A 115 -5.53 -10.19 -1.92
CA VAL A 115 -4.33 -9.37 -1.67
C VAL A 115 -3.07 -10.23 -1.65
N PHE A 116 -3.09 -11.37 -0.96
CA PHE A 116 -1.94 -12.29 -0.96
C PHE A 116 -1.63 -12.85 -2.37
N GLY A 117 -2.67 -13.09 -3.18
CA GLY A 117 -2.53 -13.46 -4.58
C GLY A 117 -1.83 -12.38 -5.42
N LEU A 118 -2.17 -11.11 -5.19
CA LEU A 118 -1.53 -9.97 -5.85
C LEU A 118 -0.04 -9.86 -5.48
N LEU A 119 0.30 -9.99 -4.19
CA LEU A 119 1.70 -10.02 -3.71
C LEU A 119 2.52 -11.17 -4.30
N ARG A 120 1.85 -12.26 -4.71
CA ARG A 120 2.43 -13.44 -5.32
C ARG A 120 2.28 -13.51 -6.83
N ASN A 121 1.80 -12.44 -7.47
CA ASN A 121 1.54 -12.43 -8.90
C ASN A 121 2.86 -12.70 -9.67
N GLU A 122 2.86 -13.67 -10.58
CA GLU A 122 4.07 -14.06 -11.30
C GLU A 122 4.65 -12.90 -12.14
N ARG A 123 3.80 -12.04 -12.71
CA ARG A 123 4.28 -10.86 -13.48
C ARG A 123 5.01 -9.87 -12.58
N LEU A 124 4.48 -9.63 -11.38
CA LEU A 124 5.14 -8.80 -10.36
C LEU A 124 6.47 -9.41 -9.94
N LEU A 125 6.47 -10.68 -9.52
CA LEU A 125 7.68 -11.34 -9.02
C LEU A 125 8.78 -11.44 -10.07
N ASN A 126 8.43 -11.70 -11.34
CA ASN A 126 9.40 -11.71 -12.44
C ASN A 126 10.02 -10.31 -12.70
N VAL A 127 9.31 -9.23 -12.38
CA VAL A 127 9.85 -7.87 -12.45
C VAL A 127 10.76 -7.60 -11.26
N VAL A 128 10.31 -7.91 -10.04
CA VAL A 128 11.09 -7.75 -8.80
C VAL A 128 12.40 -8.54 -8.85
N GLU A 129 12.38 -9.77 -9.37
CA GLU A 129 13.55 -10.63 -9.54
C GLU A 129 14.67 -9.95 -10.35
N GLN A 130 14.33 -9.09 -11.31
CA GLN A 130 15.33 -8.37 -12.11
C GLN A 130 16.12 -7.32 -11.29
N PHE A 131 15.57 -6.85 -10.17
CA PHE A 131 16.21 -5.86 -9.30
C PHE A 131 17.01 -6.51 -8.18
N ILE A 132 16.42 -7.48 -7.47
CA ILE A 132 16.96 -8.02 -6.20
C ILE A 132 17.35 -9.50 -6.28
N GLY A 133 17.18 -10.12 -7.45
CA GLY A 133 17.46 -11.53 -7.66
C GLY A 133 16.31 -12.47 -7.28
N PRO A 134 16.52 -13.80 -7.42
CA PRO A 134 15.45 -14.80 -7.38
C PRO A 134 14.96 -15.14 -5.96
N GLU A 135 15.71 -14.81 -4.92
CA GLU A 135 15.33 -15.09 -3.52
C GLU A 135 14.54 -13.90 -2.94
N ILE A 136 13.24 -13.88 -3.23
CA ILE A 136 12.35 -12.78 -2.86
C ILE A 136 11.69 -13.07 -1.51
N LEU A 137 11.92 -12.16 -0.54
CA LEU A 137 11.21 -12.12 0.74
C LEU A 137 10.31 -10.88 0.81
N SER A 138 9.09 -11.05 1.30
CA SER A 138 8.21 -9.91 1.60
C SER A 138 8.47 -9.42 3.03
N ASN A 139 9.04 -8.21 3.15
CA ASN A 139 9.27 -7.54 4.42
C ASN A 139 7.92 -7.07 5.05
N PRO A 140 7.70 -7.21 6.37
CA PRO A 140 6.44 -6.82 7.01
C PRO A 140 6.19 -5.30 7.10
N ILE A 141 7.05 -4.45 6.54
CA ILE A 141 6.77 -3.03 6.29
C ILE A 141 5.92 -2.94 5.01
N GLN A 142 4.67 -3.39 5.10
CA GLN A 142 3.73 -3.45 3.98
C GLN A 142 2.36 -2.93 4.40
N HIS A 143 1.67 -2.23 3.51
CA HIS A 143 0.38 -1.64 3.84
C HIS A 143 -0.54 -1.65 2.63
N VAL A 144 -1.84 -1.82 2.89
CA VAL A 144 -2.87 -1.39 1.95
C VAL A 144 -3.40 -0.05 2.41
N ARG A 145 -3.27 0.97 1.55
CA ARG A 145 -3.73 2.33 1.83
C ARG A 145 -4.89 2.67 0.93
N ILE A 146 -6.08 2.77 1.52
CA ILE A 146 -7.27 3.24 0.82
C ILE A 146 -7.42 4.73 1.15
N LYS A 147 -7.46 5.57 0.12
CA LYS A 147 -7.52 7.04 0.25
C LYS A 147 -8.89 7.56 -0.20
N PRO A 148 -9.91 7.60 0.69
CA PRO A 148 -11.14 8.30 0.37
C PRO A 148 -10.88 9.79 0.06
N PRO A 149 -11.72 10.45 -0.76
CA PRO A 149 -11.61 11.88 -1.00
C PRO A 149 -11.54 12.66 0.31
N SER A 150 -10.47 13.44 0.50
CA SER A 150 -10.19 14.13 1.77
C SER A 150 -11.33 15.04 2.24
N ARG A 151 -12.09 15.62 1.31
CA ARG A 151 -13.30 16.42 1.58
C ARG A 151 -14.42 15.66 2.30
N LEU A 152 -14.39 14.33 2.29
CA LEU A 152 -15.38 13.46 2.92
C LEU A 152 -14.95 13.00 4.31
N LEU A 153 -13.68 13.17 4.70
CA LEU A 153 -13.14 12.71 5.96
C LEU A 153 -13.10 13.84 7.00
N GLY A 154 -13.31 13.48 8.27
CA GLY A 154 -13.13 14.37 9.41
C GLY A 154 -11.67 14.83 9.57
N LYS A 155 -11.47 15.92 10.34
CA LYS A 155 -10.14 16.52 10.54
C LYS A 155 -9.15 15.62 11.28
N GLU A 156 -9.67 14.62 11.99
CA GLU A 156 -8.96 13.58 12.72
C GLU A 156 -8.28 12.55 11.79
N PHE A 157 -8.72 12.42 10.54
CA PHE A 157 -8.18 11.47 9.55
C PHE A 157 -6.99 12.03 8.76
N ARG A 158 -6.04 12.65 9.47
CA ARG A 158 -4.78 13.16 8.89
C ARG A 158 -3.61 12.18 9.01
N ASN A 159 -3.87 10.92 9.39
CA ASN A 159 -2.84 9.89 9.44
C ASN A 159 -2.46 9.40 8.03
N THR A 160 -1.30 8.77 7.90
CA THR A 160 -0.74 8.31 6.61
C THR A 160 -1.46 7.11 6.02
N LEU A 161 -2.39 6.47 6.76
CA LEU A 161 -3.16 5.34 6.26
C LEU A 161 -4.28 5.82 5.33
N VAL A 162 -4.99 6.90 5.69
CA VAL A 162 -6.11 7.43 4.90
C VAL A 162 -5.92 8.84 4.34
N GLY A 163 -5.01 9.63 4.88
CA GLY A 163 -4.73 11.02 4.48
C GLY A 163 -3.45 11.19 3.67
N GLN A 164 -2.97 12.42 3.51
CA GLN A 164 -1.68 12.71 2.88
C GLN A 164 -0.54 12.03 3.65
N THR A 165 0.37 11.39 2.93
CA THR A 165 1.62 10.90 3.51
C THR A 165 2.68 12.00 3.37
N ASP A 166 3.30 12.37 4.49
CA ASP A 166 4.39 13.35 4.50
C ASP A 166 5.66 12.77 3.84
N TRP A 167 6.59 13.64 3.44
CA TRP A 167 7.87 13.23 2.87
C TRP A 167 8.65 12.33 3.83
N HIS A 168 9.16 11.21 3.35
CA HIS A 168 9.90 10.23 4.13
C HIS A 168 10.79 9.38 3.23
N GLN A 169 11.70 8.63 3.84
CA GLN A 169 12.35 7.48 3.23
C GLN A 169 11.86 6.22 3.97
N ASP A 170 11.53 5.15 3.25
CA ASP A 170 11.08 3.90 3.86
C ASP A 170 12.14 3.32 4.82
N GLN A 171 13.42 3.52 4.51
CA GLN A 171 14.55 3.20 5.38
C GLN A 171 14.43 3.89 6.77
N GLY A 172 13.79 5.06 6.85
CA GLY A 172 13.67 5.83 8.09
C GLY A 172 12.77 5.21 9.16
N VAL A 173 12.02 4.16 8.83
CA VAL A 173 11.18 3.41 9.78
C VAL A 173 11.63 1.95 9.94
N ALA A 174 12.72 1.56 9.27
CA ALA A 174 13.30 0.23 9.35
C ALA A 174 14.30 0.11 10.52
N LEU A 175 14.64 -1.13 10.87
CA LEU A 175 15.77 -1.39 11.77
C LEU A 175 17.10 -1.31 10.99
N PRO A 176 18.23 -1.02 11.66
CA PRO A 176 19.54 -0.87 10.99
C PRO A 176 19.96 -2.08 10.16
N GLU A 177 19.52 -3.28 10.51
CA GLU A 177 19.81 -4.53 9.78
C GLU A 177 19.28 -4.52 8.35
N VAL A 178 18.29 -3.67 8.04
CA VAL A 178 17.79 -3.50 6.67
C VAL A 178 18.85 -2.92 5.74
N ASP A 179 19.81 -2.14 6.26
CA ASP A 179 20.91 -1.58 5.48
C ASP A 179 21.88 -2.66 4.96
N GLU A 180 21.83 -3.87 5.52
CA GLU A 180 22.60 -5.03 5.08
C GLU A 180 21.86 -5.85 4.00
N THR A 181 20.70 -5.37 3.53
CA THR A 181 19.83 -6.07 2.58
C THR A 181 19.54 -5.23 1.33
N GLU A 182 19.20 -5.91 0.22
CA GLU A 182 18.66 -5.25 -0.96
C GLU A 182 17.13 -5.14 -0.84
N MET A 183 16.65 -4.11 -0.15
CA MET A 183 15.22 -3.87 0.03
C MET A 183 14.63 -3.02 -1.11
N LEU A 184 13.62 -3.55 -1.79
CA LEU A 184 12.88 -2.86 -2.84
C LEU A 184 11.43 -2.61 -2.40
N THR A 185 11.01 -1.34 -2.38
CA THR A 185 9.60 -0.99 -2.19
C THR A 185 8.84 -1.13 -3.52
N CYS A 186 7.79 -1.93 -3.53
CA CYS A 186 6.87 -2.07 -4.65
C CYS A 186 5.55 -1.35 -4.33
N TRP A 187 5.24 -0.29 -5.06
CA TRP A 187 3.94 0.38 -4.96
C TRP A 187 3.06 0.03 -6.16
N MET A 188 1.83 -0.38 -5.89
CA MET A 188 0.92 -0.96 -6.88
C MET A 188 -0.43 -0.25 -6.80
N PRO A 189 -0.78 0.62 -7.77
CA PRO A 189 -2.09 1.25 -7.80
C PRO A 189 -3.17 0.22 -8.13
N VAL A 190 -4.20 0.12 -7.28
CA VAL A 190 -5.42 -0.66 -7.57
C VAL A 190 -6.39 0.18 -8.43
N PHE A 191 -6.30 1.49 -8.34
CA PHE A 191 -7.03 2.46 -9.16
C PHE A 191 -6.05 3.45 -9.76
N ASP A 192 -6.44 4.10 -10.86
CA ASP A 192 -5.66 5.17 -11.48
C ASP A 192 -5.21 6.19 -10.43
N ALA A 193 -3.91 6.44 -10.37
CA ALA A 193 -3.33 7.44 -9.49
C ALA A 193 -2.99 8.67 -10.32
N THR A 194 -3.59 9.79 -9.98
CA THR A 194 -3.44 11.07 -10.66
C THR A 194 -2.99 12.12 -9.66
N GLU A 195 -2.48 13.24 -10.14
CA GLU A 195 -2.16 14.37 -9.26
C GLU A 195 -3.40 14.84 -8.46
N GLU A 196 -4.59 14.77 -9.05
CA GLU A 196 -5.84 15.17 -8.41
C GLU A 196 -6.23 14.25 -7.24
N ASN A 197 -6.02 12.93 -7.39
CA ASN A 197 -6.39 11.95 -6.37
C ASN A 197 -5.21 11.49 -5.47
N GLY A 198 -4.04 12.10 -5.64
CA GLY A 198 -2.88 11.91 -4.77
C GLY A 198 -1.97 10.77 -5.17
N CYS A 199 -1.48 10.78 -6.41
CA CYS A 199 -0.39 9.91 -6.86
C CYS A 199 0.87 10.07 -5.99
N LEU A 200 1.82 9.13 -6.14
CA LEU A 200 3.11 9.28 -5.49
C LEU A 200 3.85 10.51 -6.00
N CYS A 201 4.69 11.08 -5.14
CA CYS A 201 5.67 12.09 -5.51
C CYS A 201 7.05 11.61 -5.08
N VAL A 202 8.06 11.83 -5.93
CA VAL A 202 9.44 11.42 -5.68
C VAL A 202 10.39 12.59 -5.89
N VAL A 203 11.57 12.52 -5.25
CA VAL A 203 12.70 13.42 -5.53
C VAL A 203 13.74 12.58 -6.28
N PRO A 204 13.84 12.68 -7.61
CA PRO A 204 14.75 11.83 -8.37
C PRO A 204 16.21 11.99 -7.91
N GLY A 205 16.88 10.86 -7.73
CA GLY A 205 18.27 10.81 -7.26
C GLY A 205 18.45 11.01 -5.75
N SER A 206 17.40 11.25 -4.96
CA SER A 206 17.54 11.51 -3.52
C SER A 206 18.08 10.31 -2.74
N HIS A 207 17.95 9.09 -3.28
CA HIS A 207 18.44 7.86 -2.67
C HIS A 207 19.97 7.80 -2.55
N THR A 208 20.73 8.62 -3.29
CA THR A 208 22.20 8.60 -3.24
C THR A 208 22.80 9.40 -2.08
N ASN A 209 21.97 10.14 -1.34
CA ASN A 209 22.43 11.07 -0.28
C ASN A 209 22.40 10.44 1.13
N GLY A 210 22.12 9.15 1.22
CA GLY A 210 21.91 8.44 2.50
C GLY A 210 20.58 8.80 3.16
N LEU A 211 20.45 8.44 4.44
CA LEU A 211 19.25 8.70 5.22
C LEU A 211 19.19 10.17 5.65
N ALA A 212 18.19 10.89 5.18
CA ALA A 212 17.92 12.27 5.58
C ALA A 212 17.40 12.34 7.03
N THR A 213 17.59 13.50 7.66
CA THR A 213 17.05 13.74 9.00
C THR A 213 15.52 13.75 8.96
N HIS A 214 14.93 12.84 9.73
CA HIS A 214 13.49 12.81 9.96
C HIS A 214 13.15 13.53 11.26
N CYS A 215 12.18 14.44 11.22
CA CYS A 215 11.68 15.17 12.37
C CYS A 215 10.32 14.61 12.82
N PRO A 216 10.02 14.60 14.13
CA PRO A 216 8.68 14.32 14.62
C PRO A 216 7.69 15.31 14.02
N GLY A 217 6.54 14.82 13.54
CA GLY A 217 5.49 15.71 13.09
C GLY A 217 4.97 16.58 14.25
N THR A 218 4.60 17.81 13.91
CA THR A 218 4.39 18.92 14.86
C THR A 218 2.98 18.99 15.44
N THR A 219 2.10 18.05 15.11
CA THR A 219 0.69 18.04 15.54
C THR A 219 0.24 16.66 16.00
N ASP A 220 -0.72 16.59 16.93
CA ASP A 220 -1.29 15.33 17.41
C ASP A 220 -1.87 14.44 16.29
N ALA A 221 -2.22 15.05 15.15
CA ALA A 221 -2.75 14.37 13.97
C ALA A 221 -1.66 13.91 12.97
N ARG A 222 -0.42 14.39 13.11
CA ARG A 222 0.78 14.00 12.34
C ARG A 222 1.86 13.53 13.31
N LYS A 223 1.70 12.34 13.88
CA LYS A 223 2.72 11.75 14.79
C LYS A 223 3.85 11.01 14.06
N ALA A 224 3.73 10.85 12.74
CA ALA A 224 4.75 10.18 11.95
C ALA A 224 6.00 11.06 11.81
N LEU A 225 7.15 10.38 11.66
CA LEU A 225 8.39 11.00 11.26
C LEU A 225 8.29 11.49 9.81
N HIS A 226 8.83 12.66 9.52
CA HIS A 226 8.84 13.23 8.17
C HIS A 226 10.14 13.99 7.89
N ILE A 227 10.47 14.17 6.62
CA ILE A 227 11.57 14.99 6.15
C ILE A 227 11.04 16.43 5.96
N PRO A 228 11.58 17.44 6.65
CA PRO A 228 11.20 18.84 6.46
C PRO A 228 11.50 19.34 5.05
N ASP A 229 10.70 20.30 4.56
CA ASP A 229 10.87 20.88 3.22
C ASP A 229 12.25 21.54 3.05
N GLU A 230 12.84 22.10 4.11
CA GLU A 230 14.18 22.69 4.10
C GLU A 230 15.28 21.66 3.81
N ILE A 231 15.05 20.39 4.14
CA ILE A 231 15.97 19.28 3.88
C ILE A 231 15.66 18.64 2.53
N ARG A 232 14.38 18.50 2.18
CA ARG A 232 13.93 17.96 0.90
C ARG A 232 14.38 18.83 -0.29
N GLY A 233 14.37 20.15 -0.12
CA GLY A 233 14.54 21.12 -1.21
C GLY A 233 13.26 21.27 -2.04
N ASP A 234 13.24 22.12 -3.06
CA ASP A 234 11.98 22.49 -3.74
C ASP A 234 11.54 21.50 -4.83
N TYR A 235 12.47 20.77 -5.44
CA TYR A 235 12.20 19.92 -6.60
C TYR A 235 11.60 18.56 -6.22
N TYR A 236 10.54 18.17 -6.93
CA TYR A 236 9.95 16.83 -6.90
C TYR A 236 9.18 16.58 -8.19
N LEU A 237 8.87 15.31 -8.46
CA LEU A 237 8.05 14.89 -9.59
C LEU A 237 6.85 14.07 -9.10
N PRO A 238 5.62 14.37 -9.57
CA PRO A 238 4.52 13.44 -9.45
C PRO A 238 4.77 12.20 -10.32
N VAL A 239 4.30 11.06 -9.85
CA VAL A 239 4.41 9.74 -10.50
C VAL A 239 3.01 9.13 -10.58
N PRO A 240 2.20 9.57 -11.57
CA PRO A 240 0.90 8.97 -11.86
C PRO A 240 1.04 7.55 -12.42
#